data_AF-A0A8T7JTC0-F1
#
_entry.id   AF-A0A8T7JTC0-F1
#
_cell.length_a   1.000
_cell.length_b   1.000
_cell.length_c   1.000
_cell.angle_alpha   90.00
_cell.angle_beta   90.00
_cell.angle_gamma   90.00
#
_symmetry.space_group_name_H-M   'P 1'
#
loop_
_entity.id
_entity.type
_entity.pdbx_description
1 polymer ?
#
loop_
_entity_poly.entity_id
_entity_poly.type
_entity_poly.pdbx_seq_one_letter_code
_entity_poly.pdbx_strand_id
1 'polypeptide(L)'
;MSIPSYQSAGKTASVLNFLITIFLAIIAFIYLSLTAYTKDALWFYPIFDAQPAFGILYCYGEEMALEQGTAHLTALTALVNEQISGDKRWDELNLTDETFLYYQTNDRLMLLEFHYDEPQRIHSFSPFFSNFDALLIPLDGRHAEKDIIFSLVRGKPSGGSFHLETFDAVLSYIENNNLCKRK
;
A
#
# COMPACT_ATOMS: atom_id res chain seq x y z
N MET A 1 24.51 62.52 40.84
CA MET A 1 24.58 61.05 40.86
C MET A 1 23.62 60.55 39.81
N SER A 2 24.10 60.29 38.60
CA SER A 2 23.31 59.90 37.43
C SER A 2 23.45 58.40 37.22
N ILE A 3 22.35 57.66 37.32
CA ILE A 3 22.31 56.22 37.05
C ILE A 3 22.26 56.04 35.54
N PRO A 4 23.22 55.34 34.91
CA PRO A 4 23.13 55.04 33.48
C PRO A 4 22.02 54.03 33.26
N SER A 5 21.04 54.38 32.43
CA SER A 5 20.03 53.45 31.94
C SER A 5 20.70 52.50 30.95
N TYR A 6 20.88 51.24 31.35
CA TYR A 6 21.17 50.16 30.41
C TYR A 6 19.91 49.95 29.56
N GLN A 7 19.85 50.60 28.41
CA GLN A 7 18.95 50.18 27.34
C GLN A 7 19.41 48.79 26.91
N SER A 8 18.63 47.78 27.33
CA SER A 8 18.69 46.45 26.76
C SER A 8 18.51 46.60 25.25
N ALA A 9 19.57 46.37 24.49
CA ALA A 9 19.50 46.19 23.05
C ALA A 9 18.74 44.87 22.81
N GLY A 10 17.42 44.94 22.94
CA GLY A 10 16.54 43.84 22.62
C GLY A 10 16.78 43.49 21.16
N LYS A 11 17.48 42.38 20.92
CA LYS A 11 17.45 41.72 19.61
C LYS A 11 15.98 41.48 19.33
N THR A 12 15.38 42.32 18.49
CA THR A 12 14.05 42.08 17.97
C THR A 12 14.18 40.78 17.18
N ALA A 13 13.81 39.66 17.81
CA ALA A 13 13.64 38.42 17.09
C ALA A 13 12.66 38.76 15.97
N SER A 14 13.16 38.72 14.73
CA SER A 14 12.37 39.10 13.56
C SER A 14 11.07 38.30 13.60
N VAL A 15 9.93 38.96 13.47
CA VAL A 15 8.61 38.29 13.42
C VAL A 15 8.63 37.15 12.40
N LEU A 16 9.38 37.31 11.31
CA LEU A 16 9.63 36.26 10.32
C LEU A 16 10.31 35.02 10.90
N ASN A 17 11.36 35.19 11.72
CA ASN A 17 12.04 34.07 12.38
C ASN A 17 11.10 33.34 13.34
N PHE A 18 10.23 34.08 14.04
CA PHE A 18 9.22 33.49 14.91
C PHE A 18 8.20 32.66 14.10
N LEU A 19 7.68 33.20 12.99
CA LEU A 19 6.75 32.49 12.11
C LEU A 19 7.37 31.23 11.48
N ILE A 20 8.62 31.33 11.01
CA ILE A 20 9.37 30.17 10.48
C ILE A 20 9.55 29.11 11.56
N THR A 21 9.91 29.51 12.79
CA THR A 21 10.09 28.58 13.90
C THR A 21 8.80 27.84 14.23
N ILE A 22 7.67 28.56 14.28
CA ILE A 22 6.34 27.95 14.50
C ILE A 22 6.02 26.97 13.37
N PHE A 23 6.19 27.38 12.12
CA PHE A 23 5.90 26.53 10.97
C PHE A 23 6.71 25.23 10.98
N LEU A 24 8.01 25.31 11.25
CA LEU A 24 8.88 24.14 11.37
C LEU A 24 8.48 23.25 12.56
N ALA A 25 8.09 23.85 13.69
CA ALA A 25 7.62 23.10 14.85
C ALA A 25 6.32 22.33 14.53
N ILE A 26 5.40 22.94 13.78
CA ILE A 26 4.15 22.29 13.33
C ILE A 26 4.47 21.11 12.40
N ILE A 27 5.34 21.31 11.39
CA ILE A 27 5.73 20.23 10.47
C ILE A 27 6.38 19.08 11.24
N ALA A 28 7.33 19.38 12.14
CA ALA A 28 8.00 18.38 12.95
C ALA A 28 7.00 17.60 13.82
N PHE A 29 6.04 18.31 14.43
CA PHE A 29 5.00 17.69 15.23
C PHE A 29 4.09 16.78 14.41
N ILE A 30 3.63 17.21 13.24
CA ILE A 30 2.82 16.38 12.33
C ILE A 30 3.60 15.14 11.91
N TYR A 31 4.84 15.32 11.46
CA TYR A 31 5.71 14.22 11.03
C TYR A 31 5.91 13.18 12.12
N LEU A 32 6.27 13.60 13.33
CA LEU A 32 6.49 12.72 14.47
C LEU A 32 5.20 12.03 14.92
N SER A 33 4.07 12.75 14.90
CA SER A 33 2.76 12.19 15.28
C SER A 33 2.34 11.09 14.31
N LEU A 34 2.45 11.33 13.00
CA LEU A 34 2.12 10.35 11.98
C LEU A 34 3.09 9.16 12.03
N THR A 35 4.40 9.40 12.18
CA THR A 35 5.40 8.34 12.33
C THR A 35 5.12 7.45 13.53
N ALA A 36 4.73 8.03 14.68
CA ALA A 36 4.37 7.26 15.87
C ALA A 36 3.07 6.47 15.68
N TYR A 37 2.09 7.05 14.98
CA TYR A 37 0.80 6.41 14.69
C TYR A 37 0.93 5.23 13.71
N THR A 38 1.59 5.43 12.57
CA THR A 38 1.78 4.41 11.52
C THR A 38 2.91 3.43 11.83
N LYS A 39 3.76 3.76 12.81
CA LYS A 39 5.04 3.08 13.09
C LYS A 39 5.90 2.98 11.83
N ASP A 40 5.91 4.06 11.04
CA ASP A 40 6.58 4.15 9.75
C ASP A 40 7.20 5.53 9.60
N ALA A 41 8.53 5.63 9.49
CA ALA A 41 9.17 6.92 9.25
C ALA A 41 9.02 7.41 7.80
N LEU A 42 8.62 6.50 6.90
CA LEU A 42 8.48 6.70 5.46
C LEU A 42 7.01 6.70 5.04
N TRP A 43 6.06 7.01 5.93
CA TRP A 43 4.61 7.00 5.65
C TRP A 43 4.18 7.84 4.43
N PHE A 44 5.00 8.83 4.04
CA PHE A 44 4.79 9.71 2.89
C PHE A 44 5.47 9.22 1.61
N TYR A 45 6.29 8.17 1.67
CA TYR A 45 7.01 7.65 0.53
C TYR A 45 6.02 6.89 -0.37
N PRO A 46 5.80 7.35 -1.62
CA PRO A 46 4.69 6.83 -2.42
C PRO A 46 5.03 5.54 -3.14
N ILE A 47 6.31 5.15 -3.24
CA ILE A 47 6.76 4.06 -4.10
C ILE A 47 6.69 2.73 -3.35
N PHE A 48 6.13 1.73 -4.02
CA PHE A 48 6.18 0.33 -3.63
C PHE A 48 6.92 -0.47 -4.71
N ASP A 49 7.98 -1.17 -4.33
CA ASP A 49 8.81 -1.97 -5.25
C ASP A 49 9.23 -3.27 -4.58
N ALA A 50 8.26 -4.05 -4.12
CA ALA A 50 8.50 -5.37 -3.55
C ALA A 50 8.54 -6.43 -4.65
N GLN A 51 9.39 -7.43 -4.48
CA GLN A 51 9.49 -8.57 -5.40
C GLN A 51 8.93 -9.82 -4.72
N PRO A 52 7.81 -10.40 -5.21
CA PRO A 52 7.28 -11.62 -4.66
C PRO A 52 8.19 -12.80 -4.98
N ALA A 53 8.23 -13.78 -4.07
CA ALA A 53 8.91 -15.05 -4.28
C ALA A 53 8.18 -15.86 -5.36
N PHE A 54 6.85 -15.87 -5.31
CA PHE A 54 5.99 -16.47 -6.32
C PHE A 54 4.62 -15.78 -6.32
N GLY A 55 3.85 -16.04 -7.37
CA GLY A 55 2.44 -15.66 -7.43
C GLY A 55 1.54 -16.85 -7.73
N ILE A 56 0.25 -16.68 -7.45
CA ILE A 56 -0.79 -17.64 -7.83
C ILE A 56 -1.90 -16.87 -8.51
N LEU A 57 -2.23 -17.24 -9.73
CA LEU A 57 -3.41 -16.75 -10.44
C LEU A 57 -4.50 -17.82 -10.35
N TYR A 58 -5.51 -17.54 -9.53
CA TYR A 58 -6.76 -18.30 -9.54
C TYR A 58 -7.64 -17.75 -10.65
N CYS A 59 -7.93 -18.59 -11.64
CA CYS A 59 -8.67 -18.26 -12.84
C CYS A 59 -9.86 -19.21 -12.98
N TYR A 60 -11.06 -18.76 -12.59
CA TYR A 60 -12.30 -19.49 -12.84
C TYR A 60 -12.24 -20.96 -12.39
N GLY A 61 -11.72 -21.18 -11.18
CA GLY A 61 -11.58 -22.49 -10.54
C GLY A 61 -10.30 -23.27 -10.91
N GLU A 62 -9.44 -22.71 -11.75
CA GLU A 62 -8.12 -23.26 -12.07
C GLU A 62 -7.02 -22.44 -11.39
N GLU A 63 -5.95 -23.11 -10.97
CA GLU A 63 -4.80 -22.47 -10.33
C GLU A 63 -3.61 -22.47 -11.30
N MET A 64 -3.01 -21.30 -11.49
CA MET A 64 -1.78 -21.13 -12.25
C MET A 64 -0.69 -20.55 -11.35
N ALA A 65 0.34 -21.35 -11.08
CA ALA A 65 1.53 -20.88 -10.38
C ALA A 65 2.37 -19.95 -11.28
N LEU A 66 2.76 -18.80 -10.74
CA LEU A 66 3.66 -17.83 -11.34
C LEU A 66 5.01 -17.94 -10.64
N GLU A 67 5.90 -18.78 -11.19
CA GLU A 67 7.20 -19.06 -10.57
C GLU A 67 8.18 -17.88 -10.67
N GLN A 68 9.10 -17.83 -9.72
CA GLN A 68 10.19 -16.86 -9.72
C GLN A 68 11.02 -16.93 -11.01
N GLY A 69 11.36 -15.77 -11.56
CA GLY A 69 12.17 -15.68 -12.79
C GLY A 69 11.39 -15.92 -14.08
N THR A 70 10.08 -16.20 -14.01
CA THR A 70 9.22 -16.21 -15.20
C THR A 70 8.90 -14.79 -15.66
N ALA A 71 8.80 -14.59 -16.97
CA ALA A 71 8.44 -13.30 -17.55
C ALA A 71 7.06 -12.80 -17.07
N HIS A 72 6.13 -13.72 -16.79
CA HIS A 72 4.79 -13.40 -16.31
C HIS A 72 4.81 -12.84 -14.89
N LEU A 73 5.55 -13.47 -13.96
CA LEU A 73 5.66 -12.94 -12.60
C LEU A 73 6.29 -11.56 -12.61
N THR A 74 7.40 -11.37 -13.34
CA THR A 74 8.09 -10.07 -13.42
C THR A 74 7.19 -8.97 -13.98
N ALA A 75 6.46 -9.25 -15.07
CA ALA A 75 5.58 -8.27 -15.68
C ALA A 75 4.39 -7.91 -14.79
N LEU A 76 3.72 -8.90 -14.21
CA LEU A 76 2.60 -8.67 -13.29
C LEU A 76 3.06 -7.93 -12.02
N THR A 77 4.23 -8.27 -11.49
CA THR A 77 4.83 -7.58 -10.34
C THR A 77 5.03 -6.10 -10.65
N ALA A 78 5.62 -5.78 -11.81
CA ALA A 78 5.85 -4.39 -12.19
C ALA A 78 4.53 -3.59 -12.30
N LEU A 79 3.51 -4.17 -12.94
CA LEU A 79 2.20 -3.54 -13.11
C LEU A 79 1.50 -3.28 -11.76
N VAL A 80 1.53 -4.27 -10.86
CA VAL A 80 0.93 -4.14 -9.53
C VAL A 80 1.71 -3.14 -8.67
N ASN A 81 3.04 -3.17 -8.71
CA ASN A 81 3.89 -2.22 -7.98
C ASN A 81 3.63 -0.78 -8.43
N GLU A 82 3.45 -0.57 -9.75
CA GLU A 82 3.07 0.72 -10.31
C GLU A 82 1.70 1.19 -9.80
N GLN A 83 0.69 0.30 -9.74
CA GLN A 83 -0.66 0.64 -9.27
C GLN A 83 -0.74 0.91 -7.76
N ILE A 84 0.07 0.21 -6.95
CA ILE A 84 0.17 0.45 -5.50
C ILE A 84 0.97 1.72 -5.20
N SER A 85 1.88 2.07 -6.10
CA SER A 85 2.67 3.28 -6.00
C SER A 85 1.79 4.52 -6.23
N GLY A 86 2.01 5.55 -5.43
CA GLY A 86 1.22 6.79 -5.49
C GLY A 86 0.08 6.83 -4.47
N ASP A 87 -1.00 7.49 -4.89
CA ASP A 87 -2.16 7.78 -4.03
C ASP A 87 -3.01 6.52 -3.86
N LYS A 88 -3.35 6.24 -2.60
CA LYS A 88 -4.12 5.06 -2.20
C LYS A 88 -5.03 5.43 -1.05
N ARG A 89 -6.26 4.92 -1.08
CA ARG A 89 -7.23 5.18 -0.03
C ARG A 89 -7.44 3.92 0.78
N TRP A 90 -7.10 3.99 2.06
CA TRP A 90 -7.42 2.92 3.00
C TRP A 90 -8.92 2.92 3.36
N ASP A 91 -9.52 1.74 3.46
CA ASP A 91 -10.89 1.51 3.92
C ASP A 91 -10.92 0.35 4.94
N GLU A 92 -11.90 0.35 5.85
CA GLU A 92 -12.12 -0.66 6.88
C GLU A 92 -12.71 -1.96 6.31
N LEU A 93 -12.96 -2.04 5.00
CA LEU A 93 -13.41 -3.27 4.36
C LEU A 93 -12.38 -4.39 4.57
N ASN A 94 -12.84 -5.50 5.15
CA ASN A 94 -12.04 -6.67 5.46
C ASN A 94 -12.52 -7.89 4.67
N LEU A 95 -11.63 -8.88 4.47
CA LEU A 95 -11.98 -10.22 4.03
C LEU A 95 -12.19 -11.14 5.24
N THR A 96 -13.28 -11.89 5.24
CA THR A 96 -13.43 -13.05 6.14
C THR A 96 -12.69 -14.25 5.57
N ASP A 97 -12.30 -15.21 6.41
CA ASP A 97 -11.70 -16.48 5.96
C ASP A 97 -12.60 -17.19 4.92
N GLU A 98 -13.91 -17.14 5.10
CA GLU A 98 -14.90 -17.70 4.16
C GLU A 98 -14.88 -16.98 2.81
N THR A 99 -14.79 -15.65 2.81
CA THR A 99 -14.74 -14.86 1.57
C THR A 99 -13.42 -15.09 0.84
N PHE A 100 -12.32 -15.21 1.59
CA PHE A 100 -11.01 -15.51 1.03
C PHE A 100 -11.01 -16.89 0.36
N LEU A 101 -11.49 -17.92 1.05
CA LEU A 101 -11.62 -19.27 0.47
C LEU A 101 -12.55 -19.28 -0.74
N TYR A 102 -13.61 -18.48 -0.71
CA TYR A 102 -14.51 -18.32 -1.85
C TYR A 102 -13.78 -17.78 -3.09
N TYR A 103 -12.89 -16.80 -2.94
CA TYR A 103 -12.09 -16.31 -4.08
C TYR A 103 -11.15 -17.36 -4.66
N GLN A 104 -10.54 -18.20 -3.82
CA GLN A 104 -9.59 -19.22 -4.27
C GLN A 104 -10.26 -20.41 -4.97
N THR A 105 -11.51 -20.74 -4.60
CA THR A 105 -12.15 -21.99 -5.03
C THR A 105 -13.29 -21.79 -6.03
N ASN A 106 -13.79 -20.57 -6.22
CA ASN A 106 -14.95 -20.34 -7.07
C ASN A 106 -14.61 -20.36 -8.57
N ASP A 107 -15.45 -21.04 -9.34
CA ASP A 107 -15.32 -21.21 -10.79
C ASP A 107 -15.71 -19.98 -11.62
N ARG A 108 -16.11 -18.88 -10.97
CA ARG A 108 -16.57 -17.63 -11.60
C ARG A 108 -15.72 -16.42 -11.23
N LEU A 109 -14.65 -16.61 -10.46
CA LEU A 109 -13.84 -15.51 -9.96
C LEU A 109 -12.39 -15.62 -10.44
N MET A 110 -11.75 -14.45 -10.44
CA MET A 110 -10.32 -14.31 -10.70
C MET A 110 -9.67 -13.60 -9.52
N LEU A 111 -8.59 -14.17 -9.01
CA LEU A 111 -7.79 -13.65 -7.91
C LEU A 111 -6.31 -13.80 -8.27
N LEU A 112 -5.56 -12.72 -8.11
CA LEU A 112 -4.10 -12.77 -8.15
C LEU A 112 -3.56 -12.67 -6.72
N GLU A 113 -2.72 -13.62 -6.34
CA GLU A 113 -1.98 -13.61 -5.09
C GLU A 113 -0.49 -13.44 -5.35
N PHE A 114 0.16 -12.58 -4.57
CA PHE A 114 1.61 -12.47 -4.53
C PHE A 114 2.12 -12.80 -3.14
N HIS A 115 3.05 -13.73 -3.06
CA HIS A 115 3.62 -14.24 -1.81
C HIS A 115 5.08 -13.79 -1.70
N TYR A 116 5.48 -13.32 -0.53
CA TYR A 116 6.80 -12.75 -0.27
C TYR A 116 7.55 -13.58 0.77
N ASP A 117 8.85 -13.80 0.56
CA ASP A 117 9.70 -14.51 1.54
C ASP A 117 9.87 -13.69 2.82
N GLU A 118 10.02 -12.38 2.68
CA GLU A 118 10.15 -11.43 3.78
C GLU A 118 8.87 -10.60 3.93
N PRO A 119 8.43 -10.29 5.16
CA PRO A 119 7.28 -9.43 5.38
C PRO A 119 7.47 -8.05 4.74
N GLN A 120 6.46 -7.62 4.00
CA GLN A 120 6.45 -6.36 3.26
C GLN A 120 5.63 -5.28 3.97
N ARG A 121 5.80 -4.04 3.52
CA ARG A 121 5.03 -2.88 3.97
C ARG A 121 4.71 -1.98 2.78
N ILE A 122 3.46 -1.51 2.72
CA ILE A 122 3.06 -0.42 1.84
C ILE A 122 3.06 0.86 2.66
N HIS A 123 3.94 1.79 2.32
CA HIS A 123 4.06 3.08 3.00
C HIS A 123 2.81 3.94 2.77
N SER A 124 2.16 4.35 3.86
CA SER A 124 0.96 5.18 3.81
C SER A 124 0.69 5.89 5.13
N PHE A 125 -0.32 6.77 5.15
CA PHE A 125 -0.85 7.40 6.36
C PHE A 125 -1.66 6.43 7.26
N SER A 126 -1.82 5.18 6.83
CA SER A 126 -2.55 4.14 7.55
C SER A 126 -1.56 3.22 8.29
N PRO A 127 -1.86 2.76 9.52
CA PRO A 127 -1.01 1.80 10.24
C PRO A 127 -1.15 0.36 9.70
N PHE A 128 -2.12 0.12 8.82
CA PHE A 128 -2.40 -1.16 8.20
C PHE A 128 -1.44 -1.44 7.01
N PHE A 129 -1.55 -2.61 6.38
CA PHE A 129 -0.63 -3.05 5.31
C PHE A 129 0.85 -2.98 5.68
N SER A 130 1.15 -3.38 6.93
CA SER A 130 2.50 -3.57 7.44
C SER A 130 2.71 -5.02 7.84
N ASN A 131 3.92 -5.52 7.60
CA ASN A 131 4.34 -6.90 7.90
C ASN A 131 3.46 -7.99 7.26
N PHE A 132 2.96 -7.74 6.06
CA PHE A 132 2.20 -8.74 5.31
C PHE A 132 3.14 -9.68 4.56
N ASP A 133 2.76 -10.94 4.42
CA ASP A 133 3.49 -11.96 3.66
C ASP A 133 2.83 -12.31 2.33
N ALA A 134 1.59 -11.87 2.11
CA ALA A 134 0.99 -11.91 0.79
C ALA A 134 0.09 -10.71 0.49
N LEU A 135 -0.04 -10.38 -0.80
CA LEU A 135 -1.06 -9.48 -1.34
C LEU A 135 -2.12 -10.28 -2.07
N LEU A 136 -3.37 -9.88 -1.89
CA LEU A 136 -4.53 -10.43 -2.58
C LEU A 136 -5.16 -9.36 -3.44
N ILE A 137 -5.34 -9.68 -4.72
CA ILE A 137 -5.84 -8.75 -5.72
C ILE A 137 -7.02 -9.41 -6.44
N PRO A 138 -8.26 -9.19 -5.96
CA PRO A 138 -9.46 -9.61 -6.67
C PRO A 138 -9.54 -8.91 -8.03
N LEU A 139 -9.54 -9.69 -9.11
CA LEU A 139 -9.61 -9.18 -10.48
C LEU A 139 -10.98 -9.44 -11.13
N ASP A 140 -11.82 -10.26 -10.50
CA ASP A 140 -13.25 -10.41 -10.83
C ASP A 140 -14.08 -10.49 -9.53
N GLY A 141 -15.38 -10.22 -9.61
CA GLY A 141 -16.33 -10.27 -8.50
C GLY A 141 -16.42 -8.99 -7.66
N ARG A 142 -17.07 -9.11 -6.50
CA ARG A 142 -17.59 -7.99 -5.68
C ARG A 142 -16.57 -6.92 -5.25
N HIS A 143 -15.29 -7.27 -5.16
CA HIS A 143 -14.23 -6.35 -4.73
C HIS A 143 -13.38 -5.85 -5.90
N ALA A 144 -13.44 -6.50 -7.07
CA ALA A 144 -12.73 -6.06 -8.27
C ALA A 144 -13.32 -4.75 -8.83
N GLU A 145 -14.65 -4.56 -8.74
CA GLU A 145 -15.35 -3.34 -9.18
C GLU A 145 -14.92 -2.06 -8.44
N LYS A 146 -14.15 -2.20 -7.36
CA LYS A 146 -13.70 -1.10 -6.50
C LYS A 146 -12.17 -0.95 -6.47
N ASP A 147 -11.47 -1.69 -7.32
CA ASP A 147 -10.02 -1.70 -7.44
C ASP A 147 -9.32 -1.88 -6.08
N ILE A 148 -9.79 -2.88 -5.32
CA ILE A 148 -9.34 -3.12 -3.95
C ILE A 148 -8.25 -4.19 -3.91
N ILE A 149 -7.20 -3.95 -3.11
CA ILE A 149 -6.29 -4.99 -2.63
C ILE A 149 -6.50 -5.29 -1.15
N PHE A 150 -6.17 -6.52 -0.77
CA PHE A 150 -6.06 -6.95 0.63
C PHE A 150 -4.64 -7.48 0.89
N SER A 151 -4.30 -7.63 2.16
CA SER A 151 -3.06 -8.26 2.58
C SER A 151 -3.34 -9.47 3.46
N LEU A 152 -2.45 -10.46 3.40
CA LEU A 152 -2.40 -11.57 4.34
C LEU A 152 -1.26 -11.37 5.32
N VAL A 153 -1.48 -11.80 6.56
CA VAL A 153 -0.44 -11.97 7.57
C VAL A 153 -0.52 -13.39 8.07
N ARG A 154 0.51 -14.20 7.80
CA ARG A 154 0.60 -15.62 8.15
C ARG A 154 -0.56 -16.42 7.55
N GLY A 155 -0.87 -16.13 6.28
CA GLY A 155 -1.93 -16.80 5.53
C GLY A 155 -3.36 -16.44 5.94
N LYS A 156 -3.55 -15.38 6.75
CA LYS A 156 -4.87 -14.92 7.18
C LYS A 156 -5.13 -13.48 6.75
N PRO A 157 -6.35 -13.14 6.30
CA PRO A 157 -6.71 -11.76 5.97
C PRO A 157 -6.35 -10.79 7.09
N SER A 158 -5.63 -9.74 6.72
CA SER A 158 -5.27 -8.63 7.60
C SER A 158 -6.34 -7.55 7.61
N GLY A 159 -6.14 -6.56 8.48
CA GLY A 159 -7.05 -5.44 8.68
C GLY A 159 -7.08 -4.45 7.51
N GLY A 160 -8.29 -4.20 7.00
CA GLY A 160 -8.65 -3.20 6.01
C GLY A 160 -8.24 -3.57 4.60
N SER A 161 -8.40 -2.59 3.72
CA SER A 161 -8.10 -2.73 2.30
C SER A 161 -7.60 -1.41 1.71
N PHE A 162 -6.89 -1.48 0.60
CA PHE A 162 -6.54 -0.29 -0.17
C PHE A 162 -7.34 -0.26 -1.46
N HIS A 163 -7.97 0.87 -1.74
CA HIS A 163 -8.46 1.21 -3.06
C HIS A 163 -7.33 1.85 -3.86
N LEU A 164 -7.10 1.29 -5.04
CA LEU A 164 -6.20 1.80 -6.06
C LEU A 164 -7.01 2.52 -7.14
N GLU A 165 -6.33 3.08 -8.14
CA GLU A 165 -6.99 3.79 -9.24
C GLU A 165 -7.65 2.84 -10.25
N THR A 166 -6.98 1.74 -10.60
CA THR A 166 -7.46 0.76 -11.60
C THR A 166 -6.58 -0.49 -11.64
N PHE A 167 -7.16 -1.64 -12.00
CA PHE A 167 -6.44 -2.86 -12.40
C PHE A 167 -6.35 -3.10 -13.92
N ASP A 168 -6.77 -2.17 -14.77
CA ASP A 168 -6.92 -2.37 -16.22
C ASP A 168 -5.64 -2.90 -16.90
N ALA A 169 -4.47 -2.41 -16.48
CA ALA A 169 -3.19 -2.84 -17.06
C ALA A 169 -2.87 -4.31 -16.70
N VAL A 170 -3.19 -4.73 -15.47
CA VAL A 170 -3.04 -6.11 -15.00
C VAL A 170 -4.00 -7.04 -15.75
N LEU A 171 -5.27 -6.63 -15.85
CA LEU A 171 -6.29 -7.37 -16.60
C LEU A 171 -5.90 -7.52 -18.08
N SER A 172 -5.52 -6.41 -18.72
CA SER A 172 -5.08 -6.41 -20.12
C SER A 172 -3.86 -7.32 -20.33
N TYR A 173 -2.92 -7.35 -19.40
CA TYR A 173 -1.76 -8.23 -19.50
C TYR A 173 -2.17 -9.70 -19.43
N ILE A 174 -3.03 -10.07 -18.48
CA ILE A 174 -3.55 -11.43 -18.30
C ILE A 174 -4.26 -11.91 -19.57
N GLU A 175 -5.15 -11.07 -20.12
CA GLU A 175 -5.92 -11.39 -21.33
C GLU A 175 -5.03 -11.53 -22.57
N ASN A 176 -4.16 -10.55 -22.82
CA ASN A 176 -3.29 -10.53 -24.01
C ASN A 176 -2.28 -11.69 -24.03
N ASN A 177 -1.87 -12.17 -22.85
CA ASN A 177 -0.96 -13.31 -22.71
C ASN A 177 -1.71 -14.66 -22.54
N ASN A 178 -3.04 -14.66 -22.61
CA ASN A 178 -3.88 -15.86 -22.45
C ASN A 178 -3.65 -16.59 -21.12
N LEU A 179 -3.33 -15.86 -20.04
CA LEU A 179 -3.09 -16.45 -18.71
C LEU A 179 -4.39 -16.87 -18.03
N CYS A 180 -5.47 -16.12 -18.28
CA CYS A 180 -6.81 -16.46 -17.84
C CYS A 180 -7.82 -16.08 -18.91
N LYS A 181 -8.84 -16.92 -19.09
CA LYS A 181 -9.98 -16.63 -19.97
C LYS A 181 -11.26 -17.09 -19.30
N ARG A 182 -12.28 -16.24 -19.36
CA ARG A 182 -13.63 -16.63 -18.93
C ARG A 182 -14.15 -17.74 -19.84
N LYS A 183 -14.56 -18.84 -19.21
CA LYS A 183 -15.20 -19.97 -19.89
C LYS A 183 -16.62 -19.63 -20.33
#